data_AF-A0AA37UXC3-F1
#
_entry.id   AF-A0AA37UXC3-F1
#
_cell.length_a   1.000
_cell.length_b   1.000
_cell.length_c   1.000
_cell.angle_alpha   90.00
_cell.angle_beta   90.00
_cell.angle_gamma   90.00
#
_symmetry.space_group_name_H-M   'P 1'
#
loop_
_entity.id
_entity.type
_entity.pdbx_description
1 polymer ?
#
loop_
_entity_poly.entity_id
_entity_poly.type
_entity_poly.pdbx_seq_one_letter_code
_entity_poly.pdbx_strand_id
1 'polypeptide(L)'
;MLHWIKDWAPILATIGALVGVMITVGAASRTYRHGLIEKRKDHQRELVADLIANTQQWCNTLQLSYPAMAMMTANDMIDWANTDSVRIQGELGKAVHVGLIKCLSEIGDNRLLPLIGSLELQRRGLNEGDDVAPLFDTDASHDIRINAVGVVLRRIAKILTTCDELQVVVIQALQVDIDPAPARLRFWNYVTGQWQRGHGKIVSGGA
;
A
#
# COMPACT_ATOMS: atom_id res chain seq x y z
N MET A 1 45.05 -49.72 -19.32
CA MET A 1 44.08 -49.02 -18.43
C MET A 1 43.67 -47.62 -18.91
N LEU A 2 44.50 -46.88 -19.66
CA LEU A 2 44.15 -45.52 -20.14
C LEU A 2 43.05 -45.44 -21.24
N HIS A 3 42.80 -46.51 -21.99
CA HIS A 3 41.78 -46.49 -23.06
C HIS A 3 40.34 -46.40 -22.53
N TRP A 4 40.04 -47.04 -21.40
CA TRP A 4 38.71 -47.03 -20.79
C TRP A 4 38.27 -45.62 -20.38
N ILE A 5 39.16 -44.82 -19.79
CA ILE A 5 38.84 -43.43 -19.38
C ILE A 5 38.51 -42.55 -20.61
N LYS A 6 39.14 -42.81 -21.75
CA LYS A 6 38.98 -42.02 -22.98
C LYS A 6 37.63 -42.28 -23.66
N ASP A 7 37.11 -43.50 -23.56
CA ASP A 7 35.82 -43.90 -24.15
C ASP A 7 34.62 -43.43 -23.30
N TRP A 8 34.80 -43.26 -22.00
CA TRP A 8 33.75 -42.74 -21.09
C TRP A 8 33.71 -41.22 -20.97
N ALA A 9 34.80 -40.51 -21.31
CA ALA A 9 34.88 -39.06 -21.23
C ALA A 9 33.79 -38.30 -22.04
N PRO A 10 33.41 -38.70 -23.27
CA PRO A 10 32.35 -38.02 -24.03
C PRO A 10 30.97 -38.19 -23.41
N ILE A 11 30.71 -39.36 -22.81
CA ILE A 11 29.45 -39.69 -22.13
C ILE A 11 29.32 -38.91 -20.82
N LEU A 12 30.40 -38.87 -20.04
CA LEU A 12 30.43 -38.07 -18.80
C LEU A 12 30.33 -36.57 -19.08
N ALA A 13 30.93 -36.08 -20.18
CA ALA A 13 30.83 -34.68 -20.58
C ALA A 13 29.40 -34.29 -21.02
N THR A 14 28.70 -35.16 -21.75
CA THR A 14 27.31 -34.92 -22.17
C THR A 14 26.33 -34.99 -20.99
N ILE A 15 26.52 -35.93 -20.06
CA ILE A 15 25.73 -35.98 -18.81
C ILE A 15 25.99 -34.74 -17.96
N GLY A 16 27.25 -34.34 -17.79
CA GLY A 16 27.62 -33.12 -17.07
C GLY A 16 27.04 -31.85 -17.69
N ALA A 17 27.03 -31.75 -19.02
CA ALA A 17 26.41 -30.64 -19.74
C ALA A 17 24.89 -30.60 -19.54
N LEU A 18 24.20 -31.75 -19.63
CA LEU A 18 22.75 -31.85 -19.39
C LEU A 18 22.36 -31.48 -17.95
N VAL A 19 23.13 -31.94 -16.96
CA VAL A 19 22.94 -31.57 -15.56
C VAL A 19 23.19 -30.07 -15.36
N GLY A 20 24.23 -29.52 -15.99
CA GLY A 20 24.54 -28.08 -15.97
C GLY A 20 23.40 -27.23 -16.55
N VAL A 21 22.80 -27.67 -17.67
CA VAL A 21 21.63 -27.01 -18.28
C VAL A 21 20.40 -27.11 -17.37
N MET A 22 20.11 -28.28 -16.77
CA MET A 22 19.00 -28.41 -15.83
C MET A 22 19.13 -27.51 -14.61
N ILE A 23 20.34 -27.43 -14.01
CA ILE A 23 20.60 -26.58 -12.85
C ILE A 23 20.45 -25.10 -13.22
N THR A 24 20.96 -24.67 -14.37
CA THR A 24 20.87 -23.28 -14.82
C THR A 24 19.45 -22.87 -15.19
N VAL A 25 18.68 -23.73 -15.87
CA VAL A 25 17.26 -23.50 -16.17
C VAL A 25 16.42 -23.47 -14.88
N GLY A 26 16.70 -24.37 -13.93
CA GLY A 26 16.04 -24.38 -12.62
C GLY A 26 16.33 -23.12 -11.80
N ALA A 27 17.58 -22.65 -11.81
CA ALA A 27 17.97 -21.40 -11.16
C ALA A 27 17.31 -20.18 -11.81
N ALA A 28 17.32 -20.09 -13.15
CA ALA A 28 16.68 -19.01 -13.90
C ALA A 28 15.17 -18.96 -13.66
N SER A 29 14.51 -20.12 -13.63
CA SER A 29 13.07 -20.22 -13.33
C SER A 29 12.74 -19.75 -11.90
N ARG A 30 13.59 -20.08 -10.91
CA ARG A 30 13.44 -19.58 -9.54
C ARG A 30 13.62 -18.08 -9.45
N THR A 31 14.67 -17.52 -10.08
CA THR A 31 14.92 -16.07 -10.11
C THR A 31 13.78 -15.32 -10.80
N TYR A 32 13.24 -15.86 -11.89
CA TYR A 32 12.09 -15.27 -12.58
C TYR A 32 10.82 -15.27 -11.71
N ARG A 33 10.53 -16.40 -11.03
CA ARG A 33 9.40 -16.49 -10.10
C ARG A 33 9.54 -15.52 -8.92
N HIS A 34 10.74 -15.39 -8.36
CA HIS A 34 11.01 -14.40 -7.31
C HIS A 34 10.75 -12.98 -7.81
N GLY A 35 11.26 -12.61 -8.99
CA GLY A 35 11.02 -11.29 -9.56
C GLY A 35 9.55 -10.99 -9.86
N LEU A 36 8.75 -11.99 -10.25
CA LEU A 36 7.30 -11.80 -10.42
C LEU A 36 6.57 -11.59 -9.08
N ILE A 37 6.99 -12.29 -8.03
CA ILE A 37 6.40 -12.16 -6.69
C ILE A 37 6.74 -10.78 -6.10
N GLU A 38 7.98 -10.31 -6.24
CA GLU A 38 8.40 -8.98 -5.81
C GLU A 38 7.62 -7.88 -6.53
N LYS A 39 7.52 -7.94 -7.86
CA LYS A 39 6.72 -6.97 -8.64
C LYS A 39 5.26 -6.93 -8.19
N ARG A 40 4.67 -8.09 -7.88
CA ARG A 40 3.29 -8.14 -7.37
C ARG A 40 3.17 -7.50 -5.98
N LYS A 41 4.14 -7.75 -5.09
CA LYS A 41 4.17 -7.12 -3.76
C LYS A 41 4.36 -5.60 -3.84
N ASP A 42 5.23 -5.13 -4.72
CA ASP A 42 5.43 -3.69 -4.96
C ASP A 42 4.15 -3.03 -5.48
N HIS A 43 3.49 -3.65 -6.45
CA HIS A 43 2.20 -3.15 -6.94
C HIS A 43 1.13 -3.11 -5.84
N GLN A 44 1.05 -4.16 -5.02
CA GLN A 44 0.13 -4.19 -3.88
C GLN A 44 0.44 -3.10 -2.85
N ARG A 45 1.72 -2.79 -2.61
CA ARG A 45 2.12 -1.68 -1.73
C ARG A 45 1.67 -0.34 -2.27
N GLU A 46 1.89 -0.11 -3.56
CA GLU A 46 1.49 1.11 -4.25
C GLU A 46 -0.03 1.32 -4.13
N LEU A 47 -0.82 0.28 -4.42
CA LEU A 47 -2.28 0.34 -4.30
C LEU A 47 -2.75 0.69 -2.88
N VAL A 48 -2.15 0.07 -1.85
CA VAL A 48 -2.55 0.36 -0.46
C VAL A 48 -2.04 1.73 -0.02
N ALA A 49 -0.85 2.14 -0.43
CA ALA A 49 -0.31 3.46 -0.12
C ALA A 49 -1.19 4.57 -0.71
N ASP A 50 -1.61 4.43 -1.97
CA ASP A 50 -2.53 5.34 -2.63
C ASP A 50 -3.88 5.38 -1.92
N LEU A 51 -4.41 4.22 -1.51
CA LEU A 51 -5.64 4.14 -0.74
C LEU A 51 -5.52 4.91 0.59
N ILE A 52 -4.43 4.69 1.35
CA ILE A 52 -4.19 5.36 2.63
C ILE A 52 -4.10 6.87 2.43
N ALA A 53 -3.28 7.32 1.48
CA ALA A 53 -3.07 8.74 1.21
C ALA A 53 -4.37 9.45 0.83
N ASN A 54 -5.14 8.88 -0.11
CA ASN A 54 -6.42 9.43 -0.51
C ASN A 54 -7.44 9.44 0.64
N THR A 55 -7.46 8.39 1.46
CA THR A 55 -8.40 8.29 2.58
C THR A 55 -8.08 9.31 3.67
N GLN A 56 -6.79 9.51 3.99
CA GLN A 56 -6.36 10.53 4.94
C GLN A 56 -6.69 11.94 4.44
N GLN A 57 -6.40 12.25 3.16
CA GLN A 57 -6.73 13.55 2.57
C GLN A 57 -8.25 13.81 2.55
N TRP A 58 -9.04 12.80 2.21
CA TRP A 58 -10.49 12.86 2.26
C TRP A 58 -10.99 13.12 3.69
N CYS A 59 -10.52 12.35 4.67
CA CYS A 59 -10.88 12.53 6.08
C CYS A 59 -10.52 13.91 6.62
N ASN A 60 -9.32 14.41 6.32
CA ASN A 60 -8.88 15.75 6.73
C ASN A 60 -9.79 16.85 6.13
N THR A 61 -10.24 16.67 4.90
CA THR A 61 -11.19 17.59 4.25
C THR A 61 -12.55 17.55 4.96
N LEU A 62 -13.06 16.35 5.23
CA LEU A 62 -14.33 16.15 5.93
C LEU A 62 -14.34 16.73 7.35
N GLN A 63 -13.23 16.61 8.10
CA GLN A 63 -13.12 17.19 9.44
C GLN A 63 -13.30 18.71 9.47
N LEU A 64 -13.05 19.39 8.35
CA LEU A 64 -13.29 20.82 8.20
C LEU A 64 -14.70 21.10 7.66
N SER A 65 -15.14 20.33 6.65
CA SER A 65 -16.43 20.51 6.00
C SER A 65 -17.62 20.27 6.95
N TYR A 66 -17.59 19.22 7.77
CA TYR A 66 -18.74 18.86 8.62
C TYR A 66 -19.07 19.90 9.70
N PRO A 67 -18.11 20.42 10.47
CA PRO A 67 -18.36 21.53 11.39
C PRO A 67 -18.86 22.79 10.67
N ALA A 68 -18.30 23.10 9.49
CA ALA A 68 -18.74 24.25 8.70
C ALA A 68 -20.19 24.10 8.26
N MET A 69 -20.58 22.94 7.72
CA MET A 69 -21.95 22.64 7.31
C MET A 69 -22.95 22.75 8.46
N ALA A 70 -22.57 22.38 9.69
CA ALA A 70 -23.45 22.51 10.86
C ALA A 70 -23.75 23.96 11.28
N MET A 71 -22.98 24.92 10.78
CA MET A 71 -23.16 26.35 11.01
C MET A 71 -23.86 27.05 9.83
N MET A 72 -23.95 26.40 8.68
CA MET A 72 -24.52 26.95 7.45
C MET A 72 -26.04 26.99 7.51
N THR A 73 -26.61 28.03 6.88
CA THR A 73 -28.03 28.09 6.52
C THR A 73 -28.30 27.26 5.26
N ALA A 74 -29.57 27.08 4.90
CA ALA A 74 -29.95 26.37 3.68
C ALA A 74 -29.35 27.03 2.41
N ASN A 75 -29.35 28.36 2.35
CA ASN A 75 -28.77 29.10 1.23
C ASN A 75 -27.25 28.92 1.17
N ASP A 76 -26.57 28.99 2.31
CA ASP A 76 -25.11 28.78 2.37
C ASP A 76 -24.74 27.37 1.91
N MET A 77 -25.55 26.35 2.23
CA MET A 77 -25.31 24.98 1.77
C MET A 77 -25.48 24.83 0.25
N ILE A 78 -26.43 25.54 -0.36
CA ILE A 78 -26.60 25.55 -1.82
C ILE A 78 -25.40 26.21 -2.49
N ASP A 79 -24.95 27.35 -1.96
CA ASP A 79 -23.78 28.05 -2.48
C ASP A 79 -22.51 27.21 -2.29
N TRP A 80 -22.36 26.59 -1.13
CA TRP A 80 -21.25 25.69 -0.82
C TRP A 80 -21.22 24.46 -1.75
N ALA A 81 -22.37 23.86 -2.08
CA ALA A 81 -22.47 22.74 -3.00
C ALA A 81 -21.90 23.03 -4.40
N ASN A 82 -21.89 24.31 -4.80
CA ASN A 82 -21.36 24.77 -6.09
C ASN A 82 -19.87 25.16 -6.03
N THR A 83 -19.21 25.01 -4.89
CA THR A 83 -17.78 25.34 -4.73
C THR A 83 -16.85 24.25 -5.23
N ASP A 84 -15.64 24.65 -5.60
CA ASP A 84 -14.55 23.71 -5.95
C ASP A 84 -14.20 22.77 -4.79
N SER A 85 -14.39 23.19 -3.55
CA SER A 85 -14.13 22.36 -2.37
C SER A 85 -15.03 21.11 -2.33
N VAL A 86 -16.32 21.26 -2.65
CA VAL A 86 -17.25 20.13 -2.72
C VAL A 86 -16.91 19.19 -3.88
N ARG A 87 -16.51 19.76 -5.02
CA ARG A 87 -16.04 18.98 -6.17
C ARG A 87 -14.82 18.14 -5.81
N ILE A 88 -13.80 18.74 -5.20
CA ILE A 88 -12.58 18.04 -4.74
C ILE A 88 -12.93 16.97 -3.71
N GLN A 89 -13.80 17.27 -2.75
CA GLN A 89 -14.27 16.29 -1.76
C GLN A 89 -14.96 15.08 -2.43
N GLY A 90 -15.75 15.33 -3.47
CA GLY A 90 -16.39 14.28 -4.27
C GLY A 90 -15.40 13.46 -5.10
N GLU A 91 -14.38 14.09 -5.68
CA GLU A 91 -13.29 13.42 -6.41
C GLU A 91 -12.47 12.53 -5.47
N LEU A 92 -12.11 13.03 -4.28
CA LEU A 92 -11.43 12.26 -3.24
C LEU A 92 -12.29 11.08 -2.78
N GLY A 93 -13.58 11.28 -2.54
CA GLY A 93 -14.50 10.20 -2.19
C GLY A 93 -14.57 9.10 -3.25
N LYS A 94 -14.57 9.47 -4.54
CA LYS A 94 -14.49 8.52 -5.66
C LYS A 94 -13.14 7.80 -5.71
N ALA A 95 -12.03 8.51 -5.53
CA ALA A 95 -10.69 7.94 -5.52
C ALA A 95 -10.53 6.90 -4.40
N VAL A 96 -11.02 7.19 -3.19
CA VAL A 96 -11.07 6.25 -2.07
C VAL A 96 -11.90 5.02 -2.43
N HIS A 97 -13.09 5.19 -2.99
CA HIS A 97 -13.95 4.07 -3.38
C HIS A 97 -13.30 3.17 -4.43
N VAL A 98 -12.70 3.76 -5.48
CA VAL A 98 -11.95 3.01 -6.51
C VAL A 98 -10.74 2.29 -5.90
N GLY A 99 -10.00 2.96 -5.01
CA GLY A 99 -8.87 2.37 -4.28
C GLY A 99 -9.29 1.16 -3.45
N LEU A 100 -10.42 1.25 -2.74
CA LEU A 100 -10.99 0.15 -1.96
C LEU A 100 -11.37 -1.04 -2.84
N ILE A 101 -12.04 -0.80 -3.98
CA ILE A 101 -12.39 -1.87 -4.93
C ILE A 101 -11.13 -2.58 -5.44
N LYS A 102 -10.11 -1.82 -5.86
CA LYS A 102 -8.84 -2.40 -6.34
C LYS A 102 -8.15 -3.21 -5.25
N CYS A 103 -8.02 -2.65 -4.06
CA CYS A 103 -7.42 -3.33 -2.92
C CYS A 103 -8.15 -4.64 -2.57
N LEU A 104 -9.49 -4.62 -2.48
CA LEU A 104 -10.30 -5.82 -2.21
C LEU A 104 -10.21 -6.88 -3.31
N SER A 105 -9.96 -6.49 -4.56
CA SER A 105 -9.88 -7.40 -5.70
C SER A 105 -8.49 -8.02 -5.88
N GLU A 106 -7.43 -7.27 -5.54
CA GLU A 106 -6.05 -7.64 -5.87
C GLU A 106 -5.22 -8.12 -4.68
N ILE A 107 -5.62 -7.75 -3.46
CA ILE A 107 -4.93 -8.12 -2.22
C ILE A 107 -5.58 -9.38 -1.65
N GLY A 108 -4.83 -10.48 -1.74
CA GLY A 108 -5.21 -11.76 -1.11
C GLY A 108 -4.61 -11.97 0.28
N ASP A 109 -3.96 -10.96 0.86
CA ASP A 109 -3.33 -11.10 2.18
C ASP A 109 -4.39 -11.07 3.29
N ASN A 110 -4.49 -12.17 4.05
CA ASN A 110 -5.44 -12.34 5.14
C ASN A 110 -5.28 -11.34 6.29
N ARG A 111 -4.13 -10.67 6.41
CA ARG A 111 -3.89 -9.63 7.41
C ARG A 111 -4.41 -8.26 6.96
N LEU A 112 -4.35 -7.98 5.66
CA LEU A 112 -4.78 -6.70 5.08
C LEU A 112 -6.28 -6.68 4.78
N LEU A 113 -6.83 -7.79 4.28
CA LEU A 113 -8.23 -7.88 3.86
C LEU A 113 -9.25 -7.45 4.94
N PRO A 114 -9.11 -7.87 6.22
CA PRO A 114 -10.04 -7.43 7.27
C PRO A 114 -10.02 -5.92 7.50
N LEU A 115 -8.84 -5.29 7.42
CA LEU A 115 -8.70 -3.84 7.60
C LEU A 115 -9.28 -3.07 6.41
N ILE A 116 -9.02 -3.52 5.18
CA ILE A 116 -9.59 -2.92 3.97
C ILE A 116 -11.13 -3.07 3.97
N GLY A 117 -11.64 -4.24 4.37
CA GLY A 117 -13.07 -4.46 4.54
C GLY A 117 -13.70 -3.56 5.60
N SER A 118 -13.01 -3.37 6.74
CA SER A 118 -13.42 -2.43 7.79
C SER A 118 -13.48 -0.99 7.27
N LEU A 119 -12.48 -0.55 6.49
CA LEU A 119 -12.48 0.77 5.86
C LEU A 119 -13.69 0.98 4.94
N GLU A 120 -14.04 0.01 4.10
CA GLU A 120 -15.22 0.14 3.23
C GLU A 120 -16.53 0.20 4.04
N LEU A 121 -16.66 -0.59 5.10
CA LEU A 121 -17.82 -0.53 5.99
C LEU A 121 -17.92 0.83 6.70
N GLN A 122 -16.80 1.34 7.22
CA GLN A 122 -16.75 2.64 7.89
C GLN A 122 -17.03 3.79 6.92
N ARG A 123 -16.52 3.72 5.68
CA ARG A 123 -16.80 4.70 4.62
C ARG A 123 -18.28 4.74 4.28
N ARG A 124 -18.92 3.59 4.07
CA ARG A 124 -20.38 3.51 3.81
C ARG A 124 -21.17 4.07 4.98
N GLY A 125 -20.85 3.62 6.19
CA GLY A 125 -21.53 4.03 7.42
C GLY A 125 -21.22 5.46 7.88
N LEU A 126 -20.45 6.26 7.12
CA LEU A 126 -20.06 7.60 7.57
C LEU A 126 -21.28 8.51 7.78
N ASN A 127 -22.18 8.56 6.80
CA ASN A 127 -23.38 9.42 6.80
C ASN A 127 -24.68 8.66 7.12
N GLU A 128 -24.59 7.37 7.44
CA GLU A 128 -25.77 6.55 7.69
C GLU A 128 -26.23 6.66 9.16
N GLY A 129 -27.54 6.62 9.38
CA GLY A 129 -28.15 6.52 10.71
C GLY A 129 -28.76 7.81 11.25
N ASP A 130 -29.74 7.64 12.14
CA ASP A 130 -30.58 8.72 12.68
C ASP A 130 -29.79 9.74 13.50
N ASP A 131 -28.68 9.34 14.12
CA ASP A 131 -27.82 10.23 14.91
C ASP A 131 -27.08 11.28 14.06
N VAL A 132 -26.98 11.06 12.74
CA VAL A 132 -26.29 11.96 11.80
C VAL A 132 -27.29 12.79 10.99
N ALA A 133 -28.52 12.31 10.82
CA ALA A 133 -29.55 13.00 10.03
C ALA A 133 -29.73 14.49 10.40
N PRO A 134 -29.71 14.90 11.69
CA PRO A 134 -29.89 16.30 12.07
C PRO A 134 -28.79 17.23 11.54
N LEU A 135 -27.61 16.73 11.19
CA LEU A 135 -26.53 17.53 10.63
C LEU A 135 -26.95 18.31 9.38
N PHE A 136 -27.80 17.69 8.56
CA PHE A 136 -28.25 18.20 7.27
C PHE A 136 -29.62 18.90 7.36
N ASP A 137 -30.24 18.89 8.54
CA ASP A 137 -31.50 19.58 8.81
C ASP A 137 -31.21 20.99 9.33
N THR A 138 -31.57 22.00 8.54
CA THR A 138 -31.36 23.42 8.90
C THR A 138 -32.31 23.91 9.96
N ASP A 139 -33.45 23.24 10.13
CA ASP A 139 -34.51 23.64 11.05
C ASP A 139 -34.27 23.02 12.44
N ALA A 140 -33.37 22.04 12.53
CA ALA A 140 -32.92 21.47 13.79
C ALA A 140 -32.16 22.49 14.65
N SER A 141 -32.38 22.42 15.96
CA SER A 141 -31.67 23.29 16.91
C SER A 141 -30.16 23.11 16.81
N HIS A 142 -29.43 24.20 17.04
CA HIS A 142 -27.98 24.25 16.89
C HIS A 142 -27.24 23.17 17.71
N ASP A 143 -27.67 22.94 18.96
CA ASP A 143 -27.08 21.94 19.84
C ASP A 143 -27.21 20.51 19.30
N ILE A 144 -28.34 20.19 18.67
CA ILE A 144 -28.57 18.86 18.05
C ILE A 144 -27.64 18.68 16.84
N ARG A 145 -27.48 19.73 16.02
CA ARG A 145 -26.58 19.71 14.85
C ARG A 145 -25.13 19.53 15.28
N ILE A 146 -24.67 20.22 16.32
CA ILE A 146 -23.32 20.05 16.89
C ILE A 146 -23.12 18.63 17.41
N ASN A 147 -24.10 18.07 18.11
CA ASN A 147 -24.01 16.69 18.59
C ASN A 147 -23.87 15.68 17.44
N ALA A 148 -24.62 15.89 16.35
CA ALA A 148 -24.49 15.09 15.12
C ALA A 148 -23.10 15.21 14.48
N VAL A 149 -22.51 16.43 14.44
CA VAL A 149 -21.10 16.62 14.03
C VAL A 149 -20.16 15.79 14.89
N GLY A 150 -20.36 15.79 16.21
CA GLY A 150 -19.55 14.98 17.13
C GLY A 150 -19.61 13.48 16.86
N VAL A 151 -20.75 12.96 16.38
CA VAL A 151 -20.88 11.57 15.92
C VAL A 151 -20.06 11.34 14.66
N VAL A 152 -20.19 12.21 13.65
CA VAL A 152 -19.45 12.09 12.38
C VAL A 152 -17.95 12.21 12.58
N LEU A 153 -17.48 13.18 13.37
CA LEU A 153 -16.05 13.35 13.66
C LEU A 153 -15.45 12.13 14.37
N ARG A 154 -16.20 11.48 15.27
CA ARG A 154 -15.77 10.21 15.89
C ARG A 154 -15.66 9.08 14.86
N ARG A 155 -16.57 9.01 13.89
CA ARG A 155 -16.50 8.04 12.79
C ARG A 155 -15.30 8.30 11.89
N ILE A 156 -15.01 9.56 11.57
CA ILE A 156 -13.83 9.95 10.79
C ILE A 156 -12.54 9.59 11.54
N ALA A 157 -12.47 9.86 12.85
CA ALA A 157 -11.32 9.47 13.67
C ALA A 157 -11.08 7.95 13.62
N LYS A 158 -12.14 7.15 13.66
CA LYS A 158 -12.04 5.68 13.52
C LYS A 158 -11.51 5.25 12.14
N ILE A 159 -11.89 5.94 11.07
CA ILE A 159 -11.34 5.70 9.72
C ILE A 159 -9.84 5.97 9.72
N LEU A 160 -9.40 7.11 10.27
CA LEU A 160 -7.99 7.46 10.37
C LEU A 160 -7.19 6.44 11.18
N THR A 161 -7.70 6.00 12.33
CA THR A 161 -7.06 4.92 13.11
C THR A 161 -6.93 3.64 12.30
N THR A 162 -7.95 3.27 11.52
CA THR A 162 -7.89 2.09 10.65
C THR A 162 -6.85 2.26 9.53
N CYS A 163 -6.66 3.47 9.00
CA CYS A 163 -5.57 3.77 8.06
C CYS A 163 -4.19 3.62 8.70
N ASP A 164 -4.01 4.06 9.95
CA ASP A 164 -2.74 3.91 10.68
C ASP A 164 -2.42 2.42 10.94
N GLU A 165 -3.44 1.65 11.36
CA GLU A 165 -3.31 0.19 11.50
C GLU A 165 -2.94 -0.47 10.17
N LEU A 166 -3.59 -0.07 9.07
CA LEU A 166 -3.30 -0.57 7.74
C LEU A 166 -1.87 -0.25 7.32
N GLN A 167 -1.37 0.95 7.61
CA GLN A 167 0.01 1.35 7.33
C GLN A 167 1.02 0.44 8.04
N VAL A 168 0.79 0.15 9.34
CA VAL A 168 1.65 -0.75 10.11
C VAL A 168 1.64 -2.15 9.51
N VAL A 169 0.47 -2.69 9.17
CA VAL A 169 0.36 -4.04 8.60
C VAL A 169 0.98 -4.12 7.21
N VAL A 170 0.83 -3.10 6.37
CA VAL A 170 1.48 -3.04 5.04
C VAL A 170 3.00 -3.13 5.15
N ILE A 171 3.60 -2.39 6.08
CA ILE A 171 5.04 -2.40 6.32
C ILE A 171 5.52 -3.80 6.71
N GLN A 172 4.73 -4.53 7.51
CA GLN A 172 5.07 -5.87 7.99
C GLN A 172 4.78 -6.98 6.98
N ALA A 173 3.63 -6.95 6.32
CA ALA A 173 3.13 -8.03 5.47
C ALA A 173 3.76 -8.01 4.08
N LEU A 174 4.02 -6.81 3.54
CA LEU A 174 4.54 -6.66 2.19
C LEU A 174 6.04 -6.42 2.18
N GLN A 175 6.84 -6.85 3.16
CA GLN A 175 8.30 -6.68 3.11
C GLN A 175 8.89 -7.17 1.77
N VAL A 176 9.59 -6.25 1.11
CA VAL A 176 10.35 -6.50 -0.12
C VAL A 176 11.80 -6.51 0.30
N ASP A 177 12.42 -7.68 0.16
CA ASP A 177 13.86 -7.83 0.34
C ASP A 177 14.52 -7.06 -0.81
N ILE A 178 15.18 -5.95 -0.50
CA ILE A 178 16.10 -5.32 -1.45
C ILE A 178 17.29 -6.26 -1.53
N ASP A 179 17.25 -7.21 -2.47
CA ASP A 179 18.25 -8.26 -2.59
C ASP A 179 19.64 -7.61 -2.68
N PRO A 180 20.54 -7.81 -1.69
CA PRO A 180 21.81 -7.08 -1.66
C PRO A 180 22.78 -7.64 -2.70
N ALA A 181 22.62 -7.34 -3.98
CA ALA A 181 23.40 -7.89 -5.10
C ALA A 181 23.38 -9.44 -5.24
N PRO A 182 23.28 -9.98 -6.47
CA PRO A 182 23.30 -11.42 -6.73
C PRO A 182 24.50 -12.12 -6.07
N ALA A 183 24.29 -13.31 -5.50
CA ALA A 183 25.35 -14.10 -4.85
C ALA A 183 26.59 -14.31 -5.75
N ARG A 184 26.40 -14.34 -7.07
CA ARG A 184 27.48 -14.42 -8.06
C ARG A 184 28.34 -13.15 -8.11
N LEU A 185 27.72 -11.97 -7.98
CA LEU A 185 28.40 -10.67 -7.83
C LEU A 185 29.07 -10.55 -6.47
N ARG A 186 28.47 -11.07 -5.38
CA ARG A 186 29.13 -11.12 -4.07
C ARG A 186 30.36 -12.02 -4.09
N PHE A 187 30.25 -13.20 -4.69
CA PHE A 187 31.38 -14.13 -4.84
C PHE A 187 32.45 -13.56 -5.77
N TRP A 188 32.08 -12.98 -6.92
CA TRP A 188 33.06 -12.31 -7.79
C TRP A 188 33.72 -11.13 -7.09
N ASN A 189 32.97 -10.28 -6.36
CA ASN A 189 33.52 -9.15 -5.61
C ASN A 189 34.38 -9.59 -4.42
N TYR A 190 34.08 -10.75 -3.82
CA TYR A 190 34.90 -11.38 -2.79
C TYR A 190 36.20 -11.95 -3.38
N VAL A 191 36.11 -12.67 -4.50
CA VAL A 191 37.25 -13.28 -5.22
C VAL A 191 38.14 -12.23 -5.87
N THR A 192 37.59 -11.08 -6.29
CA THR A 192 38.35 -9.96 -6.88
C THR A 192 38.74 -8.85 -5.90
N GLY A 193 38.38 -8.96 -4.63
CA GLY A 193 38.71 -7.95 -3.63
C GLY A 193 38.06 -6.57 -3.85
N GLN A 194 36.99 -6.47 -4.65
CA GLN A 194 36.30 -5.19 -4.92
C GLN A 194 35.47 -4.67 -3.74
N TRP A 195 35.32 -5.45 -2.66
CA TRP A 195 34.59 -5.03 -1.45
C TRP A 195 35.18 -3.80 -0.73
N GLN A 196 36.43 -3.41 -0.99
CA GLN A 196 37.08 -2.29 -0.28
C GLN A 196 36.87 -0.88 -0.87
N ARG A 197 36.17 -0.71 -2.00
CA ARG A 197 36.01 0.64 -2.62
C ARG A 197 34.62 1.27 -2.49
N GLY A 198 33.65 0.60 -1.86
CA GLY A 198 32.27 1.06 -1.76
C GLY A 198 31.85 1.70 -0.43
N HIS A 199 32.62 1.57 0.65
CA HIS A 199 32.34 2.27 1.90
C HIS A 199 33.02 3.63 1.90
N GLY A 200 32.36 4.56 1.22
CA GLY A 200 32.65 5.99 1.34
C GLY A 200 32.60 6.42 2.80
N LYS A 201 33.71 7.05 3.23
CA LYS A 201 33.78 8.20 4.12
C LYS A 201 32.55 8.42 5.01
N ILE A 202 32.71 8.04 6.28
CA ILE A 202 32.07 8.78 7.37
C ILE A 202 32.61 10.22 7.28
N VAL A 203 31.81 11.14 6.75
CA VAL A 203 32.06 12.58 6.92
C VAL A 203 31.69 12.90 8.36
N SER A 204 32.66 12.79 9.27
CA SER A 204 32.63 13.52 10.53
C SER A 204 32.97 14.98 10.20
N GLY A 205 31.98 15.86 10.29
CA GLY A 205 32.16 17.29 10.11
C GLY A 205 31.23 18.03 11.05
N GLY A 206 31.52 17.95 12.35
CA GLY A 206 31.08 18.94 13.31
C GLY A 206 32.10 20.06 13.34
N ALA A 207 31.64 21.28 13.05
CA ALA A 207 32.11 22.55 13.57
C ALA A 207 30.95 23.53 13.47
#